data_AF-A0A940R1E2-F1
#
_entry.id   AF-A0A940R1E2-F1
#
_cell.length_a   1.000
_cell.length_b   1.000
_cell.length_c   1.000
_cell.angle_alpha   90.00
_cell.angle_beta   90.00
_cell.angle_gamma   90.00
#
_symmetry.space_group_name_H-M   'P 1'
#
loop_
_entity.id
_entity.type
_entity.pdbx_description
1 polymer ?
#
loop_
_entity_poly.entity_id
_entity_poly.type
_entity_poly.pdbx_seq_one_letter_code
_entity_poly.pdbx_strand_id
1 'polypeptide(L)'
;LQYSASFSDSIREVELEGEAFFDVVKDPAHPFIVHTSAIDIKVLGTAFNVKSYSQDKTIETTLIHGLIEVTNKTKPELPKVILKPKEKLVFNKFAGIEATGADVADLHKKTGTAAAAIAITALPPHIADTSLKETSWVYNRLVFEGDTFREVAVKMERWFNTRIHFKNEKIANYRLSGSFDKESVEEALQALQYIAPFQYKINNNEVEITN
;
A
#
# COMPACT_ATOMS: atom_id res chain seq x y z
N LEU A 1 2.30 10.98 8.82
CA LEU A 1 2.27 10.18 10.07
C LEU A 1 2.49 11.11 11.26
N GLN A 2 1.55 11.13 12.19
CA GLN A 2 1.65 11.89 13.44
C GLN A 2 1.47 10.94 14.62
N TYR A 3 2.27 11.12 15.67
CA TYR A 3 2.21 10.34 16.91
C TYR A 3 2.34 11.28 18.11
N SER A 4 1.75 10.91 19.26
CA SER A 4 1.95 11.65 20.49
C SER A 4 3.34 11.37 21.07
N ALA A 5 4.05 12.41 21.52
CA ALA A 5 5.38 12.28 22.14
C ALA A 5 5.36 11.50 23.47
N SER A 6 4.16 11.23 23.99
CA SER A 6 3.90 10.45 25.18
C SER A 6 2.76 9.48 24.84
N PHE A 7 3.12 8.24 24.56
CA PHE A 7 2.18 7.13 24.63
C PHE A 7 1.63 7.13 26.06
N SER A 8 0.32 7.28 26.21
CA SER A 8 -0.30 7.15 27.53
C SER A 8 -0.08 5.72 28.01
N ASP A 9 0.00 5.49 29.33
CA ASP A 9 0.36 4.20 29.95
C ASP A 9 -0.58 3.01 29.59
N SER A 10 -1.57 3.21 28.72
CA SER A 10 -2.65 2.26 28.42
C SER A 10 -2.77 1.87 26.94
N ILE A 11 -2.42 2.76 25.99
CA ILE A 11 -2.68 2.58 24.55
C ILE A 11 -1.62 3.27 23.69
N ARG A 12 -1.25 2.63 22.57
CA ARG A 12 -0.30 3.17 21.59
C ARG A 12 -1.07 3.61 20.34
N GLU A 13 -1.06 4.89 20.01
CA GLU A 13 -1.91 5.42 18.93
C GLU A 13 -1.13 6.27 17.94
N VAL A 14 -1.50 6.18 16.66
CA VAL A 14 -0.93 6.98 15.58
C VAL A 14 -2.02 7.45 14.61
N GLU A 15 -1.85 8.63 14.04
CA GLU A 15 -2.69 9.12 12.93
C GLU A 15 -1.94 8.98 11.60
N LEU A 16 -2.61 8.38 10.61
CA LEU A 16 -2.05 8.11 9.30
C LEU A 16 -2.82 8.82 8.17
N GLU A 17 -2.11 9.74 7.51
CA GLU A 17 -2.37 10.19 6.14
C GLU A 17 -1.17 9.75 5.30
N GLY A 18 -1.44 9.05 4.20
CA GLY A 18 -0.42 8.42 3.36
C GLY A 18 -0.42 6.90 3.43
N GLU A 19 0.74 6.28 3.21
CA GLU A 19 0.94 4.83 3.32
C GLU A 19 2.02 4.52 4.33
N ALA A 20 1.76 3.55 5.21
CA ALA A 20 2.68 3.13 6.25
C ALA A 20 2.55 1.63 6.52
N PHE A 21 3.67 1.01 6.85
CA PHE A 21 3.74 -0.34 7.35
C PHE A 21 4.13 -0.31 8.80
N PHE A 22 3.52 -1.22 9.55
CA PHE A 22 3.72 -1.35 10.97
C PHE A 22 4.16 -2.78 11.27
N ASP A 23 5.32 -2.92 11.92
CA ASP A 23 5.71 -4.13 12.63
C ASP A 23 5.55 -3.87 14.12
N VAL A 24 4.39 -4.23 14.66
CA VAL A 24 4.05 -3.92 16.05
C VAL A 24 4.50 -5.08 16.93
N VAL A 25 5.41 -4.79 17.86
CA VAL A 25 5.80 -5.73 18.91
C VAL A 25 4.58 -6.13 19.73
N LYS A 26 4.45 -7.45 19.94
CA LYS A 26 3.33 -8.06 20.64
C LYS A 26 3.23 -7.55 22.08
N ASP A 27 2.14 -6.87 22.37
CA ASP A 27 1.78 -6.36 23.69
C ASP A 27 0.26 -6.29 23.82
N PRO A 28 -0.38 -7.36 24.33
CA PRO A 28 -1.83 -7.39 24.51
C PRO A 28 -2.35 -6.43 25.58
N ALA A 29 -1.49 -6.01 26.53
CA ALA A 29 -1.86 -5.09 27.60
C ALA A 29 -1.97 -3.64 27.09
N HIS A 30 -1.17 -3.29 26.07
CA HIS A 30 -1.17 -1.97 25.44
C HIS A 30 -1.44 -2.09 23.93
N PRO A 31 -2.72 -2.16 23.51
CA PRO A 31 -3.09 -2.23 22.10
C PRO A 31 -2.50 -1.08 21.29
N PHE A 32 -2.20 -1.36 20.02
CA PHE A 32 -1.77 -0.37 19.05
C PHE A 32 -2.92 -0.03 18.11
N ILE A 33 -3.20 1.26 17.89
CA ILE A 33 -4.30 1.74 17.06
C ILE A 33 -3.78 2.70 15.99
N VAL A 34 -4.07 2.40 14.74
CA VAL A 34 -3.86 3.31 13.60
C VAL A 34 -5.18 3.98 13.29
N HIS A 35 -5.22 5.30 13.47
CA HIS A 35 -6.34 6.14 13.09
C HIS A 35 -6.19 6.60 11.65
N THR A 36 -7.22 6.35 10.86
CA THR A 36 -7.35 6.90 9.50
C THR A 36 -8.56 7.84 9.43
N SER A 37 -8.83 8.37 8.24
CA SER A 37 -9.96 9.28 8.02
C SER A 37 -11.32 8.65 8.28
N ALA A 38 -11.48 7.32 8.09
CA ALA A 38 -12.80 6.67 8.15
C ALA A 38 -12.83 5.34 8.93
N ILE A 39 -11.69 4.70 9.16
CA ILE A 39 -11.59 3.46 9.94
C ILE A 39 -10.49 3.57 11.01
N ASP A 40 -10.68 2.84 12.11
CA ASP A 40 -9.63 2.59 13.08
C ASP A 40 -9.18 1.13 12.98
N ILE A 41 -7.86 0.93 13.01
CA ILE A 41 -7.22 -0.38 12.85
C ILE A 41 -6.50 -0.70 14.16
N LYS A 42 -7.05 -1.64 14.93
CA LYS A 42 -6.52 -2.08 16.23
C LYS A 42 -5.78 -3.40 16.10
N VAL A 43 -4.59 -3.46 16.70
CA VAL A 43 -3.73 -4.65 16.71
C VAL A 43 -3.09 -4.87 18.08
N LEU A 44 -2.66 -6.10 18.35
CA LEU A 44 -1.98 -6.47 19.60
C LEU A 44 -0.53 -6.94 19.39
N GLY A 45 -0.09 -7.09 18.14
CA GLY A 45 1.20 -7.70 17.81
C GLY A 45 1.19 -8.27 16.40
N THR A 46 1.32 -7.40 15.41
CA THR A 46 0.87 -7.64 14.04
C THR A 46 1.78 -6.92 13.06
N ALA A 47 2.12 -7.58 11.95
CA ALA A 47 2.76 -6.95 10.81
C ALA A 47 1.73 -6.70 9.71
N PHE A 48 1.58 -5.45 9.29
CA PHE A 48 0.55 -5.05 8.36
C PHE A 48 0.87 -3.74 7.62
N ASN A 49 0.33 -3.61 6.41
CA ASN A 49 0.35 -2.38 5.64
C ASN A 49 -0.97 -1.61 5.79
N VAL A 50 -0.92 -0.29 5.76
CA VAL A 50 -2.08 0.59 5.68
C VAL A 50 -1.83 1.68 4.65
N LYS A 51 -2.77 1.83 3.72
CA LYS A 51 -2.80 2.90 2.72
C LYS A 51 -4.06 3.75 2.90
N SER A 52 -3.87 5.02 3.24
CA SER A 52 -4.92 5.98 3.57
C SER A 52 -4.56 7.39 3.10
N TYR A 53 -4.45 7.58 1.79
CA TYR A 53 -4.30 8.92 1.20
C TYR A 53 -5.62 9.66 1.16
N SER A 54 -5.63 10.95 1.46
CA SER A 54 -6.85 11.78 1.41
C SER A 54 -7.52 11.79 0.03
N GLN A 55 -6.73 11.86 -1.06
CA GLN A 55 -7.22 11.82 -2.45
C GLN A 55 -7.78 10.45 -2.90
N ASP A 56 -7.41 9.35 -2.24
CA ASP A 56 -7.86 8.01 -2.64
C ASP A 56 -9.29 7.76 -2.16
N LYS A 57 -10.10 7.11 -3.00
CA LYS A 57 -11.49 6.74 -2.64
C LYS A 57 -11.56 5.62 -1.61
N THR A 58 -10.46 4.88 -1.46
CA THR A 58 -10.38 3.70 -0.61
C THR A 58 -9.36 3.90 0.50
N ILE A 59 -9.55 3.14 1.57
CA ILE A 59 -8.54 2.85 2.59
C ILE A 59 -8.25 1.36 2.47
N GLU A 60 -6.98 0.99 2.45
CA GLU A 60 -6.57 -0.39 2.26
C GLU A 60 -5.71 -0.83 3.44
N THR A 61 -5.93 -2.04 3.93
CA THR A 61 -5.02 -2.66 4.89
C THR A 61 -4.80 -4.12 4.57
N THR A 62 -3.54 -4.54 4.69
CA THR A 62 -3.12 -5.89 4.35
C THR A 62 -2.41 -6.51 5.53
N LEU A 63 -2.94 -7.65 5.99
CA LEU A 63 -2.43 -8.38 7.13
C LEU A 63 -1.44 -9.46 6.68
N ILE A 64 -0.22 -9.41 7.22
CA ILE A 64 0.84 -10.38 6.96
C ILE A 64 0.77 -11.49 8.01
N HIS A 65 0.95 -11.12 9.28
CA HIS A 65 0.82 -12.03 10.41
C HIS A 65 0.22 -11.32 11.62
N GLY A 66 -0.34 -12.11 12.55
CA GLY A 66 -1.06 -11.60 13.71
C GLY A 66 -2.55 -11.49 13.43
N LEU A 67 -3.19 -10.46 13.98
CA LEU A 67 -4.63 -10.22 13.85
C LEU A 67 -4.90 -8.72 13.82
N ILE A 68 -5.82 -8.31 12.96
CA ILE A 68 -6.31 -6.93 12.87
C ILE A 68 -7.80 -6.90 13.19
N GLU A 69 -8.20 -5.97 14.05
CA GLU A 69 -9.59 -5.56 14.24
C GLU A 69 -9.79 -4.19 13.57
N VAL A 70 -10.74 -4.10 12.64
CA VAL A 70 -11.10 -2.86 11.93
C VAL A 70 -12.48 -2.39 12.40
N THR A 71 -12.57 -1.13 12.78
CA THR A 71 -13.82 -0.46 13.18
C THR A 71 -14.12 0.71 12.24
N ASN A 72 -15.38 0.84 11.80
CA ASN A 72 -15.82 1.98 11.01
C ASN A 72 -16.13 3.18 11.92
N LYS A 73 -15.44 4.31 11.72
CA LYS A 73 -15.62 5.52 12.54
C LYS A 73 -16.94 6.24 12.28
N THR A 74 -17.45 6.12 11.05
CA THR A 74 -18.68 6.79 10.62
C THR A 74 -19.93 5.99 10.97
N LYS A 75 -19.79 4.68 11.17
CA LYS A 75 -20.86 3.73 11.53
C LYS A 75 -20.37 2.73 12.59
N PRO A 76 -20.08 3.19 13.82
CA PRO A 76 -19.51 2.36 14.89
C PRO A 76 -20.46 1.28 15.40
N GLU A 77 -21.75 1.37 15.10
CA GLU A 77 -22.75 0.34 15.39
C GLU A 77 -22.60 -0.92 14.52
N LEU A 78 -21.89 -0.82 13.40
CA LEU A 78 -21.63 -1.98 12.55
C LEU A 78 -20.66 -2.95 13.23
N PRO A 79 -20.83 -4.26 13.01
CA PRO A 79 -19.90 -5.25 13.53
C PRO A 79 -18.47 -4.93 13.11
N LYS A 80 -17.55 -5.08 14.06
CA LYS A 80 -16.12 -4.99 13.78
C LYS A 80 -15.71 -6.08 12.81
N VAL A 81 -14.74 -5.76 11.95
CA VAL A 81 -14.19 -6.71 10.98
C VAL A 81 -12.87 -7.24 11.51
N ILE A 82 -12.71 -8.56 11.50
CA ILE A 82 -11.46 -9.22 11.88
C ILE A 82 -10.79 -9.72 10.60
N LEU A 83 -9.55 -9.28 10.35
CA LEU A 83 -8.72 -9.87 9.30
C LEU A 83 -7.88 -10.99 9.89
N LYS A 84 -7.74 -12.05 9.11
CA LYS A 84 -6.79 -13.15 9.31
C LYS A 84 -5.52 -12.92 8.48
N PRO A 85 -4.40 -13.57 8.84
CA PRO A 85 -3.19 -13.56 8.03
C PRO A 85 -3.48 -13.81 6.55
N LYS A 86 -2.82 -13.03 5.68
CA LYS A 86 -2.96 -13.09 4.22
C LYS A 86 -4.31 -12.62 3.71
N GLU A 87 -4.98 -11.73 4.43
CA GLU A 87 -6.17 -11.04 3.95
C GLU A 87 -5.87 -9.56 3.71
N LYS A 88 -6.49 -9.02 2.66
CA LYS A 88 -6.55 -7.59 2.37
C LYS A 88 -7.96 -7.10 2.57
N LEU A 89 -8.10 -5.99 3.26
CA LEU A 89 -9.34 -5.23 3.36
C LEU A 89 -9.23 -3.96 2.52
N VAL A 90 -10.29 -3.69 1.75
CA VAL A 90 -10.51 -2.43 1.03
C VAL A 90 -11.79 -1.81 1.56
N PHE A 91 -11.67 -0.62 2.15
CA PHE A 91 -12.78 0.18 2.66
C PHE A 91 -13.05 1.33 1.69
N ASN A 92 -14.24 1.40 1.11
CA ASN A 92 -14.66 2.52 0.28
C ASN A 92 -15.20 3.65 1.17
N LYS A 93 -14.51 4.80 1.17
CA LYS A 93 -14.84 5.97 2.00
C LYS A 93 -16.20 6.58 1.68
N PHE A 94 -16.73 6.32 0.49
CA PHE A 94 -17.96 6.93 -0.03
C PHE A 94 -19.12 5.94 -0.15
N ALA A 95 -18.93 4.67 0.24
CA ALA A 95 -20.00 3.69 0.18
C ALA A 95 -21.13 4.01 1.18
N GLY A 96 -22.32 4.24 0.64
CA GLY A 96 -23.50 4.68 1.41
C GLY A 96 -23.74 6.19 1.38
N ILE A 97 -22.99 6.95 0.58
CA ILE A 97 -23.43 8.27 0.14
C ILE A 97 -24.37 8.05 -1.04
N GLU A 98 -25.67 8.21 -0.83
CA GLU A 98 -26.63 8.29 -1.93
C GLU A 98 -26.19 9.42 -2.85
N ALA A 99 -26.07 9.12 -4.15
CA ALA A 99 -25.75 10.12 -5.15
C ALA A 99 -26.83 11.21 -5.14
N THR A 100 -26.55 12.37 -4.53
CA THR A 100 -27.41 13.54 -4.64
C THR A 100 -27.17 14.17 -6.01
N GLY A 101 -27.94 13.75 -7.02
CA GLY A 101 -27.89 14.33 -8.35
C GLY A 101 -28.77 13.62 -9.38
N ALA A 102 -30.03 14.08 -9.47
CA ALA A 102 -30.93 14.06 -10.63
C ALA A 102 -30.93 12.81 -11.54
N ASP A 103 -31.55 11.71 -11.08
CA ASP A 103 -32.30 10.74 -11.89
C ASP A 103 -33.05 9.77 -10.95
N VAL A 104 -33.84 10.34 -10.03
CA VAL A 104 -34.70 9.58 -9.11
C VAL A 104 -36.08 9.41 -9.72
N ALA A 105 -36.20 8.49 -10.68
CA ALA A 105 -37.50 8.01 -11.13
C ALA A 105 -37.46 6.55 -11.58
N ASP A 106 -36.63 5.71 -10.97
CA ASP A 106 -36.96 4.28 -10.92
C ASP A 106 -36.20 3.58 -9.80
N LEU A 107 -36.81 2.54 -9.26
CA LEU A 107 -36.30 1.61 -8.22
C LEU A 107 -36.66 1.97 -6.76
N HIS A 108 -37.95 1.81 -6.47
CA HIS A 108 -38.40 1.29 -5.19
C HIS A 108 -37.82 -0.12 -4.91
N LYS A 109 -37.56 -0.38 -3.62
CA LYS A 109 -37.28 -1.66 -2.95
C LYS A 109 -35.88 -2.27 -3.13
N LYS A 110 -35.01 -1.99 -2.15
CA LYS A 110 -34.36 -3.05 -1.35
C LYS A 110 -33.77 -2.48 -0.06
N THR A 111 -34.37 -2.91 1.05
CA THR A 111 -33.80 -2.86 2.39
C THR A 111 -32.46 -3.61 2.44
N GLY A 112 -31.47 -2.99 3.08
CA GLY A 112 -30.32 -3.65 3.70
C GLY A 112 -29.09 -3.82 2.82
N THR A 113 -28.07 -2.98 2.98
CA THR A 113 -26.66 -3.38 2.80
C THR A 113 -25.68 -2.41 3.44
N ALA A 114 -25.47 -2.55 4.75
CA ALA A 114 -24.28 -2.01 5.40
C ALA A 114 -22.98 -2.68 4.91
N ALA A 115 -23.09 -3.82 4.21
CA ALA A 115 -21.96 -4.59 3.67
C ALA A 115 -21.35 -4.02 2.37
N ALA A 116 -21.82 -2.89 1.85
CA ALA A 116 -21.34 -2.36 0.56
C ALA A 116 -20.02 -1.55 0.65
N ALA A 117 -19.51 -1.27 1.86
CA ALA A 117 -18.32 -0.45 2.03
C ALA A 117 -17.01 -1.24 2.14
N ILE A 118 -17.07 -2.54 2.44
CA ILE A 118 -15.89 -3.33 2.80
C ILE A 118 -15.78 -4.54 1.88
N ALA A 119 -14.66 -4.65 1.18
CA ALA A 119 -14.28 -5.84 0.45
C ALA A 119 -13.09 -6.50 1.14
N ILE A 120 -13.17 -7.81 1.38
CA ILE A 120 -12.06 -8.61 1.92
C ILE A 120 -11.65 -9.60 0.84
N THR A 121 -10.35 -9.70 0.57
CA THR A 121 -9.80 -10.62 -0.41
C THR A 121 -8.66 -11.42 0.21
N ALA A 122 -8.67 -12.73 0.03
CA ALA A 122 -7.56 -13.58 0.41
C ALA A 122 -6.41 -13.39 -0.59
N LEU A 123 -5.19 -13.25 -0.07
CA LEU A 123 -3.98 -13.19 -0.87
C LEU A 123 -3.60 -14.61 -1.31
N PRO A 124 -3.03 -14.80 -2.51
CA PRO A 124 -2.70 -16.12 -3.03
C PRO A 124 -1.84 -16.96 -2.05
N PRO A 125 -2.17 -18.24 -1.82
CA PRO A 125 -1.29 -19.15 -1.09
C PRO A 125 -0.03 -19.36 -1.94
N HIS A 126 1.14 -19.49 -1.31
CA HIS A 126 2.49 -19.52 -1.92
C HIS A 126 3.22 -18.20 -2.10
N ILE A 127 2.64 -17.09 -1.67
CA ILE A 127 3.44 -15.90 -1.39
C ILE A 127 4.15 -16.15 -0.06
N ALA A 128 5.47 -16.38 -0.08
CA ALA A 128 6.29 -16.28 1.13
C ALA A 128 6.01 -14.91 1.77
N ASP A 129 6.03 -14.76 3.09
CA ASP A 129 5.68 -13.47 3.74
C ASP A 129 6.50 -12.28 3.20
N THR A 130 7.66 -12.58 2.59
CA THR A 130 8.59 -11.72 1.86
C THR A 130 8.14 -11.27 0.45
N SER A 131 7.05 -11.80 -0.09
CA SER A 131 6.70 -11.70 -1.52
C SER A 131 5.33 -11.06 -1.78
N LEU A 132 4.68 -10.51 -0.75
CA LEU A 132 3.46 -9.71 -0.91
C LEU A 132 3.86 -8.33 -1.45
N LYS A 133 3.38 -7.98 -2.65
CA LYS A 133 3.59 -6.67 -3.32
C LYS A 133 3.39 -5.46 -2.39
N GLU A 134 2.55 -5.60 -1.37
CA GLU A 134 2.18 -4.58 -0.39
C GLU A 134 3.14 -4.48 0.81
N THR A 135 4.05 -5.45 0.93
CA THR A 135 5.17 -5.46 1.90
C THR A 135 6.52 -5.32 1.22
N SER A 136 6.59 -5.35 -0.11
CA SER A 136 7.88 -5.29 -0.80
C SER A 136 8.59 -3.98 -0.45
N TRP A 137 7.89 -2.86 -0.30
CA TRP A 137 8.49 -1.60 0.14
C TRP A 137 8.98 -1.60 1.60
N VAL A 138 8.50 -2.53 2.42
CA VAL A 138 8.84 -2.68 3.85
C VAL A 138 10.12 -3.47 4.02
N TYR A 139 10.31 -4.47 3.17
CA TYR A 139 11.54 -5.26 3.10
C TYR A 139 12.59 -4.60 2.19
N ASN A 140 12.44 -3.30 1.91
CA ASN A 140 13.32 -2.53 1.04
C ASN A 140 13.37 -3.05 -0.42
N ARG A 141 12.33 -3.76 -0.87
CA ARG A 141 12.30 -4.50 -2.12
C ARG A 141 11.40 -3.87 -3.20
N LEU A 142 11.99 -3.42 -4.31
CA LEU A 142 11.28 -2.95 -5.52
C LEU A 142 11.10 -4.14 -6.47
N VAL A 143 9.85 -4.61 -6.66
CA VAL A 143 9.53 -5.75 -7.55
C VAL A 143 8.82 -5.30 -8.84
N PHE A 144 9.19 -5.93 -9.96
CA PHE A 144 8.59 -5.73 -11.28
C PHE A 144 8.54 -7.06 -12.03
N GLU A 145 7.43 -7.35 -12.71
CA GLU A 145 7.18 -8.64 -13.36
C GLU A 145 6.57 -8.42 -14.74
N GLY A 146 7.42 -8.41 -15.77
CA GLY A 146 7.03 -8.12 -17.15
C GLY A 146 6.68 -6.66 -17.40
N ASP A 147 7.00 -5.76 -16.47
CA ASP A 147 6.77 -4.32 -16.58
C ASP A 147 7.67 -3.71 -17.67
N THR A 148 7.20 -2.66 -18.32
CA THR A 148 8.04 -1.87 -19.23
C THR A 148 9.12 -1.12 -18.45
N PHE A 149 10.28 -0.86 -19.07
CA PHE A 149 11.36 -0.15 -18.42
C PHE A 149 10.92 1.26 -17.99
N ARG A 150 9.96 1.88 -18.70
CA ARG A 150 9.31 3.12 -18.24
C ARG A 150 8.58 2.95 -16.91
N GLU A 151 7.79 1.90 -16.75
CA GLU A 151 7.09 1.61 -15.50
C GLU A 151 8.08 1.28 -14.36
N VAL A 152 9.13 0.51 -14.66
CA VAL A 152 10.23 0.23 -13.72
C VAL A 152 10.94 1.52 -13.31
N ALA A 153 11.22 2.41 -14.26
CA ALA A 153 11.83 3.71 -13.99
C ALA A 153 10.98 4.56 -13.05
N VAL A 154 9.66 4.66 -13.28
CA VAL A 154 8.77 5.39 -12.36
C VAL A 154 8.82 4.82 -10.93
N LYS A 155 8.95 3.50 -10.79
CA LYS A 155 9.14 2.87 -9.48
C LYS A 155 10.51 3.23 -8.87
N MET A 156 11.57 3.18 -9.68
CA MET A 156 12.93 3.53 -9.27
C MET A 156 13.06 5.01 -8.88
N GLU A 157 12.39 5.92 -9.60
CA GLU A 157 12.37 7.36 -9.30
C GLU A 157 11.85 7.62 -7.88
N ARG A 158 10.74 6.96 -7.52
CA ARG A 158 10.13 7.06 -6.19
C ARG A 158 11.01 6.41 -5.12
N TRP A 159 11.64 5.29 -5.45
CA TRP A 159 12.44 4.49 -4.53
C TRP A 159 13.78 5.13 -4.18
N PHE A 160 14.48 5.63 -5.20
CA PHE A 160 15.82 6.23 -5.08
C PHE A 160 15.80 7.75 -4.97
N ASN A 161 14.61 8.38 -5.01
CA ASN A 161 14.45 9.82 -5.07
C ASN A 161 15.27 10.47 -6.22
N THR A 162 15.18 9.85 -7.39
CA THR A 162 15.90 10.23 -8.61
C THR A 162 14.90 10.50 -9.74
N ARG A 163 15.34 11.15 -10.81
CA ARG A 163 14.57 11.32 -12.05
C ARG A 163 15.24 10.54 -13.16
N ILE A 164 14.47 9.79 -13.93
CA ILE A 164 14.99 8.93 -14.99
C ILE A 164 14.39 9.37 -16.32
N HIS A 165 15.24 9.80 -17.23
CA HIS A 165 14.85 10.26 -18.55
C HIS A 165 15.39 9.35 -19.64
N PHE A 166 14.52 8.90 -20.54
CA PHE A 166 14.89 8.07 -21.69
C PHE A 166 15.11 8.95 -22.92
N LYS A 167 16.27 8.83 -23.58
CA LYS A 167 16.51 9.46 -24.90
C LYS A 167 15.96 8.64 -26.05
N ASN A 168 15.70 7.35 -25.83
CA ASN A 168 15.23 6.43 -26.86
C ASN A 168 13.98 5.67 -26.36
N GLU A 169 12.85 5.89 -27.04
CA GLU A 169 11.57 5.22 -26.74
C GLU A 169 11.62 3.70 -26.89
N LYS A 170 12.53 3.16 -27.71
CA LYS A 170 12.69 1.70 -27.84
C LYS A 170 13.11 1.05 -26.52
N ILE A 171 14.00 1.70 -25.78
CA ILE A 171 14.54 1.20 -24.50
C ILE A 171 13.47 1.29 -23.41
N ALA A 172 12.70 2.38 -23.40
CA ALA A 172 11.61 2.59 -22.45
C ALA A 172 10.54 1.48 -22.50
N ASN A 173 10.40 0.80 -23.64
CA ASN A 173 9.41 -0.25 -23.87
C ASN A 173 9.93 -1.67 -23.61
N TYR A 174 11.19 -1.86 -23.19
CA TYR A 174 11.69 -3.19 -22.83
C TYR A 174 10.95 -3.75 -21.63
N ARG A 175 10.58 -5.03 -21.69
CA ARG A 175 9.92 -5.71 -20.58
C ARG A 175 10.96 -6.34 -19.68
N LEU A 176 10.88 -6.03 -18.39
CA LEU A 176 11.83 -6.45 -17.38
C LEU A 176 11.09 -7.18 -16.27
N SER A 177 11.74 -8.19 -15.71
CA SER A 177 11.30 -8.89 -14.51
C SER A 177 12.46 -8.97 -13.54
N GLY A 178 12.20 -8.68 -12.28
CA GLY A 178 13.24 -8.69 -11.25
C GLY A 178 12.81 -8.00 -9.98
N SER A 179 13.80 -7.88 -9.09
CA SER A 179 13.64 -7.19 -7.82
C SER A 179 14.95 -6.56 -7.38
N PHE A 180 14.87 -5.38 -6.75
CA PHE A 180 15.98 -4.75 -6.03
C PHE A 180 15.66 -4.73 -4.55
N ASP A 181 16.63 -4.97 -3.66
CA ASP A 181 16.48 -5.02 -2.20
C ASP A 181 17.34 -3.97 -1.47
N LYS A 182 18.62 -3.83 -1.78
CA LYS A 182 19.53 -2.92 -1.05
C LYS A 182 20.51 -2.18 -1.95
N GLU A 183 20.35 -2.38 -3.26
CA GLU A 183 21.16 -1.77 -4.29
C GLU A 183 20.90 -0.25 -4.30
N SER A 184 21.95 0.52 -4.54
CA SER A 184 21.85 1.91 -4.97
C SER A 184 21.24 1.99 -6.38
N VAL A 185 20.81 3.19 -6.80
CA VAL A 185 20.33 3.42 -8.17
C VAL A 185 21.37 2.99 -9.21
N GLU A 186 22.66 3.19 -8.93
CA GLU A 186 23.74 2.81 -9.83
C GLU A 186 23.86 1.30 -9.97
N GLU A 187 23.88 0.58 -8.84
CA GLU A 187 23.93 -0.89 -8.84
C GLU A 187 22.69 -1.51 -9.49
N ALA A 188 21.51 -0.92 -9.26
CA ALA A 188 20.27 -1.34 -9.91
C ALA A 188 20.33 -1.16 -11.44
N LEU A 189 20.85 -0.02 -11.93
CA LEU A 189 21.03 0.21 -13.37
C LEU A 189 22.08 -0.75 -13.97
N GLN A 190 23.19 -1.01 -13.28
CA GLN A 190 24.18 -2.02 -13.70
C GLN A 190 23.56 -3.40 -13.79
N ALA A 191 22.73 -3.79 -12.80
CA ALA A 191 22.01 -5.06 -12.83
C ALA A 191 21.07 -5.15 -14.06
N LEU A 192 20.35 -4.08 -14.37
CA LEU A 192 19.48 -4.03 -15.55
C LEU A 192 20.26 -4.12 -16.87
N GLN A 193 21.50 -3.66 -16.93
CA GLN A 193 22.34 -3.79 -18.13
C GLN A 193 22.66 -5.26 -18.49
N TYR A 194 22.57 -6.19 -17.53
CA TYR A 194 22.68 -7.63 -17.83
C TYR A 194 21.42 -8.19 -18.51
N ILE A 195 20.27 -7.53 -18.34
CA ILE A 195 18.97 -7.98 -18.85
C ILE A 195 18.67 -7.32 -20.20
N ALA A 196 19.02 -6.05 -20.36
CA ALA A 196 18.77 -5.28 -21.55
C ALA A 196 19.96 -4.38 -21.92
N PRO A 197 20.30 -4.25 -23.21
CA PRO A 197 21.38 -3.37 -23.63
C PRO A 197 20.92 -1.90 -23.56
N PHE A 198 21.58 -1.12 -22.70
CA PHE A 198 21.47 0.34 -22.65
C PHE A 198 22.73 0.93 -22.01
N GLN A 199 22.91 2.24 -22.15
CA GLN A 199 23.91 3.03 -21.45
C GLN A 199 23.22 4.02 -20.52
N TYR A 200 23.88 4.44 -19.45
CA TYR A 200 23.32 5.46 -18.55
C TYR A 200 24.39 6.45 -18.08
N LYS A 201 23.94 7.64 -17.70
CA LYS A 201 24.75 8.64 -16.99
C LYS A 201 23.98 9.13 -15.78
N ILE A 202 24.65 9.25 -14.65
CA ILE A 202 24.08 9.77 -13.40
C ILE A 202 24.71 11.13 -13.12
N ASN A 203 23.88 12.15 -12.97
CA ASN A 203 24.28 13.49 -12.53
C ASN A 203 23.38 13.90 -11.36
N ASN A 204 23.91 13.86 -10.13
CA ASN A 204 23.15 14.09 -8.91
C ASN A 204 21.91 13.17 -8.83
N ASN A 205 20.70 13.75 -8.84
CA ASN A 205 19.43 13.03 -8.77
C ASN A 205 18.78 12.89 -10.17
N GLU A 206 19.53 13.03 -11.25
CA GLU A 206 19.06 12.79 -12.61
C GLU A 206 19.86 11.68 -13.29
N VAL A 207 19.15 10.73 -13.88
CA VAL A 207 19.67 9.63 -14.68
C VAL A 207 19.20 9.82 -16.12
N GLU A 208 20.14 9.82 -17.05
CA GLU A 208 19.85 9.80 -18.47
C GLU A 208 20.14 8.41 -19.02
N ILE A 209 19.13 7.77 -19.61
CA ILE A 209 19.23 6.45 -20.25
C ILE A 209 19.32 6.63 -21.77
N THR A 210 20.38 6.06 -22.34
CA THR A 210 20.68 6.08 -23.78
C THR A 210 20.88 4.67 -24.31
N ASN A 211 21.02 4.56 -25.63
CA ASN A 211 21.28 3.28 -26.30
C ASN A 211 22.73 2.86 -26.19
#